data_AF-A0A022RHQ3-F1
#
_entry.id   AF-A0A022RHQ3-F1
#
_cell.length_a   1.000
_cell.length_b   1.000
_cell.length_c   1.000
_cell.angle_alpha   90.00
_cell.angle_beta   90.00
_cell.angle_gamma   90.00
#
_symmetry.space_group_name_H-M   'P 1'
#
loop_
_entity.id
_entity.type
_entity.pdbx_description
1 polymer ?
#
loop_
_entity_poly.entity_id
_entity_poly.type
_entity_poly.pdbx_seq_one_letter_code
_entity_poly.pdbx_strand_id
1 'polypeptide(L)'
;MGTNNTSTNGESQHVVADPVSFARSYQLEALEKALKQNTIVFFETGTGKTLIAIMLLRSYAHLLRKPSPYVAVFLVPTVVLVTQQGEVVSAHTDLNVGMYYGELGVDFWDAAMWKKQKEDTSI
;
A
#
# COMPACT_ATOMS: atom_id res chain seq x y z
N MET A 1 -34.05 40.86 5.12
CA MET A 1 -34.48 40.12 3.93
C MET A 1 -33.26 39.87 3.06
N GLY A 2 -32.88 38.61 2.86
CA GLY A 2 -31.67 38.25 2.11
C GLY A 2 -31.28 36.81 2.41
N THR A 3 -32.16 35.87 2.08
CA THR A 3 -31.90 34.43 2.11
C THR A 3 -31.06 34.05 0.90
N ASN A 4 -29.88 33.47 1.09
CA ASN A 4 -29.25 32.64 0.06
C ASN A 4 -28.90 31.28 0.68
N ASN A 5 -29.83 30.34 0.49
CA ASN A 5 -29.54 28.92 0.42
C ASN A 5 -28.57 28.71 -0.75
N THR A 6 -27.48 27.97 -0.53
CA THR A 6 -26.93 27.12 -1.58
C THR A 6 -26.56 25.78 -0.98
N SER A 7 -27.08 24.77 -1.64
CA SER A 7 -27.14 23.36 -1.28
C SER A 7 -25.76 22.71 -1.13
N THR A 8 -25.70 21.81 -0.16
CA THR A 8 -25.11 20.46 -0.22
C THR A 8 -23.92 20.23 -1.16
N ASN A 9 -22.77 19.89 -0.58
CA ASN A 9 -21.97 18.79 -1.10
C ASN A 9 -21.48 17.97 0.09
N GLY A 10 -22.15 16.85 0.33
CA GLY A 10 -21.63 15.78 1.16
C GLY A 10 -20.49 15.13 0.41
N GLU A 11 -19.28 15.63 0.61
CA GLU A 11 -18.09 14.85 0.33
C GLU A 11 -18.08 13.69 1.34
N SER A 12 -18.47 12.52 0.87
CA SER A 12 -18.21 11.26 1.55
C SER A 12 -16.70 11.14 1.73
N GLN A 13 -16.19 11.67 2.84
CA GLN A 13 -14.87 11.34 3.32
C GLN A 13 -14.86 9.83 3.50
N HIS A 14 -14.22 9.13 2.57
CA HIS A 14 -13.89 7.72 2.76
C HIS A 14 -12.82 7.71 3.85
N VAL A 15 -13.24 7.79 5.11
CA VAL A 15 -12.36 7.71 6.27
C VAL A 15 -11.77 6.31 6.23
N VAL A 16 -10.57 6.19 5.67
CA VAL A 16 -9.82 4.94 5.63
C VAL A 16 -9.56 4.59 7.09
N ALA A 17 -10.33 3.65 7.63
CA ALA A 17 -10.18 3.19 9.00
C ALA A 17 -8.73 2.78 9.23
N ASP A 18 -8.12 3.27 10.32
CA ASP A 18 -6.72 2.99 10.61
C ASP A 18 -6.53 1.48 10.78
N PRO A 19 -5.72 0.80 9.94
CA PRO A 19 -5.50 -0.65 10.00
C PRO A 19 -5.10 -1.17 11.38
N VAL A 20 -4.43 -0.31 12.17
CA VAL A 20 -4.00 -0.63 13.53
C VAL A 20 -5.18 -0.74 14.50
N SER A 21 -6.25 0.03 14.29
CA SER A 21 -7.40 0.12 15.21
C SER A 21 -8.22 -1.17 15.34
N PHE A 22 -8.19 -2.03 14.32
CA PHE A 22 -8.91 -3.32 14.30
C PHE A 22 -7.97 -4.53 14.19
N ALA A 23 -6.66 -4.31 14.26
CA ALA A 23 -5.68 -5.39 14.18
C ALA A 23 -5.75 -6.31 15.41
N ARG A 24 -5.62 -7.61 15.17
CA ARG A 24 -5.56 -8.63 16.22
C ARG A 24 -4.20 -8.59 16.91
N SER A 25 -4.14 -9.03 18.17
CA SER A 25 -2.90 -9.02 18.98
C SER A 25 -1.70 -9.70 18.28
N TYR A 26 -1.91 -10.85 17.64
CA TYR A 26 -0.84 -11.55 16.92
C TYR A 26 -0.34 -10.79 15.68
N GLN A 27 -1.20 -9.96 15.05
CA GLN A 27 -0.81 -9.13 13.91
C GLN A 27 0.06 -7.97 14.36
N LEU A 28 -0.28 -7.36 15.51
CA LEU A 28 0.52 -6.32 16.16
C LEU A 28 1.87 -6.84 16.62
N GLU A 29 1.92 -8.04 17.21
CA GLU A 29 3.19 -8.66 17.60
C GLU A 29 4.08 -8.97 16.39
N ALA A 30 3.49 -9.48 15.30
CA ALA A 30 4.21 -9.72 14.05
C ALA A 30 4.76 -8.42 13.43
N LEU A 31 3.96 -7.35 13.46
CA LEU A 31 4.38 -6.01 13.03
C LEU A 31 5.55 -5.50 13.89
N GLU A 32 5.46 -5.60 15.22
CA GLU A 32 6.52 -5.15 16.12
C GLU A 32 7.84 -5.88 15.85
N LYS A 33 7.80 -7.19 15.59
CA LYS A 33 8.98 -7.97 15.21
C LYS A 33 9.54 -7.50 13.85
N ALA A 34 8.66 -7.29 12.86
CA ALA A 34 9.05 -6.85 11.52
C ALA A 34 9.65 -5.43 11.49
N LEU A 35 9.24 -4.54 12.40
CA LEU A 35 9.82 -3.20 12.54
C LEU A 35 11.25 -3.21 13.13
N LYS A 36 11.58 -4.24 13.92
CA LYS A 36 12.89 -4.38 14.57
C LYS A 36 13.89 -5.15 13.72
N GLN A 37 13.43 -6.15 12.96
CA GLN A 37 14.28 -7.04 12.17
C GLN A 37 13.51 -7.77 11.07
N ASN A 38 14.26 -8.31 10.10
CA ASN A 38 13.70 -9.17 9.05
C ASN A 38 12.96 -10.36 9.68
N THR A 39 11.68 -10.49 9.35
CA THR A 39 10.78 -11.43 10.02
C THR A 39 10.01 -12.27 8.99
N ILE A 40 10.04 -13.59 9.16
CA ILE A 40 9.17 -14.52 8.44
C ILE A 40 7.92 -14.74 9.29
N VAL A 41 6.76 -14.32 8.78
CA VAL A 41 5.47 -14.46 9.47
C VAL A 41 4.77 -15.73 8.98
N PHE A 42 4.62 -16.72 9.87
CA PHE A 42 3.95 -17.98 9.57
C PHE A 42 2.58 -18.06 10.25
N PHE A 43 1.52 -17.84 9.49
CA PHE A 43 0.12 -17.99 9.92
C PHE A 43 -0.70 -18.71 8.85
N GLU A 44 -1.77 -19.38 9.26
CA GLU A 44 -2.75 -20.02 8.37
C GLU A 44 -3.33 -19.02 7.34
N THR A 45 -3.83 -19.53 6.22
CA THR A 45 -4.52 -18.71 5.22
C THR A 45 -5.80 -18.11 5.82
N GLY A 46 -6.19 -16.91 5.37
CA GLY A 46 -7.38 -16.22 5.90
C GLY A 46 -7.19 -15.50 7.24
N THR A 47 -6.00 -15.57 7.86
CA THR A 47 -5.70 -14.88 9.13
C THR A 47 -5.36 -13.39 8.97
N GLY A 48 -5.35 -12.86 7.75
CA GLY A 48 -5.09 -11.43 7.50
C GLY A 48 -3.61 -11.05 7.46
N LYS A 49 -2.75 -11.89 6.86
CA LYS A 49 -1.32 -11.60 6.67
C LYS A 49 -1.07 -10.31 5.88
N THR A 50 -1.90 -10.00 4.88
CA THR A 50 -1.81 -8.75 4.11
C THR A 50 -1.94 -7.52 5.02
N LEU A 51 -2.79 -7.56 6.05
CA LEU A 51 -2.96 -6.45 6.98
C LEU A 51 -1.65 -6.10 7.70
N ILE A 52 -0.84 -7.12 8.04
CA ILE A 52 0.47 -6.93 8.67
C ILE A 52 1.41 -6.18 7.71
N ALA A 53 1.43 -6.58 6.43
CA ALA A 53 2.23 -5.91 5.41
C ALA A 53 1.77 -4.45 5.19
N ILE A 54 0.46 -4.17 5.16
CA ILE A 54 -0.08 -2.80 5.07
C ILE A 54 0.37 -1.95 6.25
N MET A 55 0.25 -2.46 7.49
CA MET A 55 0.70 -1.73 8.67
C MET A 55 2.21 -1.47 8.64
N LEU A 56 3.00 -2.41 8.12
CA LEU A 56 4.45 -2.25 7.95
C LEU A 56 4.77 -1.16 6.93
N LEU A 57 4.09 -1.16 5.78
CA LEU A 57 4.23 -0.12 4.75
C LEU A 57 3.86 1.26 5.29
N ARG A 58 2.76 1.39 6.05
CA ARG A 58 2.36 2.65 6.71
C ARG A 58 3.42 3.13 7.69
N SER A 59 4.00 2.22 8.47
CA SER A 59 5.06 2.57 9.44
C SER A 59 6.30 3.14 8.74
N TYR A 60 6.63 2.64 7.55
CA TYR A 60 7.74 3.14 6.73
C TYR A 60 7.34 4.21 5.69
N ALA A 61 6.07 4.65 5.66
CA ALA A 61 5.59 5.56 4.62
C ALA A 61 6.39 6.87 4.56
N HIS A 62 6.83 7.38 5.71
CA HIS A 62 7.69 8.56 5.81
C HIS A 62 9.05 8.40 5.10
N LEU A 63 9.57 7.17 4.98
CA LEU A 63 10.78 6.87 4.20
C LEU A 63 10.48 6.64 2.72
N LEU A 64 9.24 6.34 2.35
CA LEU A 64 8.85 6.01 0.97
C LEU A 64 8.33 7.23 0.20
N ARG A 65 7.75 8.22 0.91
CA ARG A 65 7.26 9.46 0.32
C ARG A 65 8.41 10.27 -0.29
N LYS A 66 8.15 10.86 -1.45
CA LYS A 66 9.17 11.61 -2.20
C LYS A 66 9.44 12.99 -1.56
N PRO A 67 10.67 13.52 -1.72
CA PRO A 67 11.83 12.90 -2.38
C PRO A 67 12.45 11.79 -1.53
N SER A 68 12.52 10.57 -2.06
CA SER A 68 13.10 9.42 -1.37
C SER A 68 13.82 8.47 -2.35
N PRO A 69 15.01 7.98 -1.97
CA PRO A 69 15.73 6.94 -2.70
C PRO A 69 15.17 5.53 -2.45
N TYR A 70 14.32 5.35 -1.44
CA TYR A 70 13.78 4.06 -1.04
C TYR A 70 12.54 3.67 -1.85
N VAL A 71 12.35 2.37 -2.02
CA VAL A 71 11.16 1.77 -2.61
C VAL A 71 10.74 0.56 -1.78
N ALA A 72 9.44 0.31 -1.71
CA ALA A 72 8.91 -0.93 -1.15
C ALA A 72 8.40 -1.81 -2.29
N VAL A 73 8.65 -3.12 -2.21
CA VAL A 73 8.23 -4.10 -3.21
C VAL A 73 7.34 -5.13 -2.53
N PHE A 74 6.15 -5.33 -3.06
CA PHE A 74 5.22 -6.37 -2.62
C PHE A 74 5.14 -7.45 -3.70
N LEU A 75 5.68 -8.63 -3.41
CA LEU A 75 5.68 -9.76 -4.34
C LEU A 75 4.50 -10.69 -4.09
N VAL A 76 3.84 -11.11 -5.16
CA VAL A 76 2.70 -12.04 -5.13
C VAL A 76 2.87 -13.11 -6.21
N PRO A 77 2.33 -14.32 -6.02
CA PRO A 77 2.62 -15.46 -6.88
C PRO A 77 1.85 -15.47 -8.22
N THR A 78 0.80 -14.67 -8.38
CA THR A 78 -0.04 -14.67 -9.59
C THR A 78 -0.41 -13.26 -10.03
N VAL A 79 -0.66 -13.09 -11.33
CA VAL A 79 -1.10 -11.82 -11.93
C VAL A 79 -2.37 -11.28 -11.29
N VAL A 80 -3.36 -12.16 -11.05
CA VAL A 80 -4.63 -11.77 -10.39
C VAL A 80 -4.39 -11.18 -9.00
N LEU A 81 -3.41 -11.72 -8.25
CA LEU A 81 -3.06 -11.18 -6.94
C LEU A 81 -2.33 -9.84 -7.02
N VAL A 82 -1.68 -9.50 -8.14
CA VAL A 82 -1.03 -8.19 -8.31
C VAL A 82 -2.10 -7.10 -8.24
N THR A 83 -3.18 -7.25 -9.01
CA THR A 83 -4.30 -6.30 -9.01
C THR A 83 -5.00 -6.27 -7.66
N GLN A 84 -5.41 -7.43 -7.14
CA GLN A 84 -6.16 -7.49 -5.88
C GLN A 84 -5.38 -6.92 -4.69
N GLN A 85 -4.11 -7.28 -4.53
CA GLN A 85 -3.31 -6.80 -3.41
C GLN A 85 -2.86 -5.35 -3.64
N GLY A 86 -2.56 -4.96 -4.89
CA GLY A 86 -2.23 -3.58 -5.24
C GLY A 86 -3.34 -2.59 -4.90
N GLU A 87 -4.59 -2.93 -5.23
CA GLU A 87 -5.78 -2.15 -4.87
C GLU A 87 -5.95 -2.04 -3.36
N VAL A 88 -5.78 -3.15 -2.64
CA VAL A 88 -5.86 -3.16 -1.17
C VAL A 88 -4.77 -2.27 -0.55
N VAL A 89 -3.53 -2.33 -1.03
CA VAL A 89 -2.44 -1.47 -0.53
C VAL A 89 -2.73 0.00 -0.86
N SER A 90 -3.16 0.31 -2.08
CA SER A 90 -3.53 1.67 -2.51
C SER A 90 -4.68 2.24 -1.69
N ALA A 91 -5.71 1.44 -1.38
CA ALA A 91 -6.86 1.87 -0.60
C ALA A 91 -6.54 2.10 0.90
N HIS A 92 -5.51 1.46 1.44
CA HIS A 92 -5.18 1.52 2.87
C HIS A 92 -3.89 2.30 3.19
N THR A 93 -3.22 2.85 2.18
CA THR A 93 -2.01 3.67 2.33
C THR A 93 -2.14 4.92 1.47
N ASP A 94 -1.41 5.98 1.82
CA ASP A 94 -1.29 7.18 0.98
C ASP A 94 -0.02 7.13 0.11
N LEU A 95 0.45 5.92 -0.18
CA LEU A 95 1.60 5.67 -1.06
C LEU A 95 1.13 5.55 -2.50
N ASN A 96 1.95 6.00 -3.45
CA ASN A 96 1.71 5.70 -4.84
C ASN A 96 2.10 4.24 -5.14
N VAL A 97 1.13 3.45 -5.62
CA VAL A 97 1.26 2.01 -5.84
C VAL A 97 1.26 1.72 -7.35
N GLY A 98 2.40 1.30 -7.88
CA GLY A 98 2.52 0.76 -9.22
C GLY A 98 2.34 -0.76 -9.24
N MET A 99 1.62 -1.27 -10.24
CA MET A 99 1.37 -2.71 -10.43
C MET A 99 2.10 -3.20 -11.68
N TYR A 100 2.95 -4.23 -11.53
CA TYR A 100 3.81 -4.75 -12.59
C TYR A 100 3.64 -6.26 -12.75
N TYR A 101 3.41 -6.72 -13.98
CA TYR A 101 3.24 -8.13 -14.33
C TYR A 101 3.51 -8.35 -15.82
N GLY A 102 3.68 -9.62 -16.23
CA GLY A 102 4.24 -9.99 -17.55
C GLY A 102 3.55 -9.36 -18.77
N GLU A 103 2.23 -9.19 -18.76
CA GLU A 103 1.50 -8.59 -19.89
C GLU A 103 1.85 -7.12 -20.15
N LEU A 104 2.47 -6.43 -19.17
CA LEU A 104 2.95 -5.06 -19.33
C LEU A 104 4.33 -4.99 -20.04
N GLY A 105 4.84 -6.12 -20.52
CA GLY A 105 6.14 -6.20 -21.21
C GLY A 105 7.32 -5.90 -20.29
N VAL A 106 7.14 -6.08 -18.98
CA VAL A 106 8.16 -5.81 -17.95
C VAL A 106 9.44 -6.61 -18.16
N ASP A 107 9.34 -7.77 -18.81
CA ASP A 107 10.47 -8.64 -19.15
C ASP A 107 11.46 -7.99 -20.13
N PHE A 108 11.02 -6.96 -20.86
CA PHE A 108 11.83 -6.22 -21.82
C PHE A 108 12.37 -4.90 -21.26
N TRP A 109 12.12 -4.60 -19.98
CA TRP A 109 12.53 -3.35 -19.38
C TRP A 109 14.02 -3.35 -19.01
N ASP A 110 14.69 -2.28 -19.37
CA ASP A 110 16.06 -2.01 -18.94
C ASP A 110 16.10 -1.16 -17.65
N ALA A 111 17.30 -0.87 -17.16
CA ALA A 111 17.49 -0.07 -15.96
C ALA A 111 16.94 1.36 -16.12
N ALA A 112 16.92 1.92 -17.33
CA ALA A 112 16.41 3.26 -17.59
C ALA A 112 14.88 3.29 -17.48
N MET A 113 14.21 2.27 -18.02
CA MET A 113 12.76 2.09 -17.90
C MET A 113 12.34 1.91 -16.44
N TRP A 114 13.04 1.08 -15.67
CA TRP A 114 12.79 0.95 -14.22
C TRP A 114 13.01 2.26 -13.46
N LYS A 115 14.04 3.03 -13.83
CA LYS A 115 14.29 4.35 -13.22
C LYS A 115 13.14 5.31 -13.52
N LYS A 116 12.72 5.40 -14.78
CA LYS A 116 11.57 6.21 -15.20
C LYS A 116 10.31 5.79 -14.44
N GLN A 117 10.04 4.49 -14.35
CA GLN A 117 8.84 4.00 -13.67
C GLN A 117 8.82 4.34 -12.16
N LYS A 118 9.97 4.26 -11.49
CA LYS A 118 10.12 4.73 -10.09
C LYS A 118 9.91 6.24 -9.93
N GLU A 119 10.19 7.02 -10.97
CA GLU A 119 9.97 8.47 -11.00
C GLU A 119 8.50 8.78 -11.34
N ASP A 120 7.88 8.08 -12.28
CA ASP A 120 6.48 8.28 -12.70
C ASP A 120 5.46 7.83 -11.64
N THR A 121 5.79 6.79 -10.85
CA THR A 121 5.01 6.37 -9.67
C THR A 121 5.21 7.35 -8.48
N SER A 122 5.43 8.64 -8.75
CA SER A 122 5.67 9.70 -7.76
C SER A 122 4.62 10.84 -7.78
N ILE A 123 3.52 10.71 -8.52
CA ILE A 123 2.45 11.72 -8.59
C ILE A 123 1.21 11.24 -7.86
#